data_AF-A0A1B8XZ95-F1
#
_entry.id   AF-A0A1B8XZ95-F1
#
_cell.length_a   1.000
_cell.length_b   1.000
_cell.length_c   1.000
_cell.angle_alpha   90.00
_cell.angle_beta   90.00
_cell.angle_gamma   90.00
#
_symmetry.space_group_name_H-M   'P 1'
#
loop_
_entity.id
_entity.type
_entity.pdbx_description
1 polymer ?
#
loop_
_entity_poly.entity_id
_entity_poly.type
_entity_poly.pdbx_seq_one_letter_code
_entity_poly.pdbx_strand_id
1 'polypeptide(L)'
;MSLLEGRSGKMVDLGSGDGRIVLGAAQRGFHPAVGYELNPWLVRLSYINAWRAGCHGKVSYRRQDLWKVKLHDCSNISVFLAPSVLSLLESKLLAELPDGARVVAGRFPLPTWTPTHTIGDGADRAWAYDIQSIRESAGGRQAGTLV
;
A
#
# COMPACT_ATOMS: atom_id res chain seq x y z
N MET A 1 -1.81 11.13 -1.59
CA MET A 1 -3.12 10.63 -2.06
C MET A 1 -3.36 10.91 -3.53
N SER A 2 -2.68 11.86 -4.17
CA SER A 2 -2.80 12.10 -5.63
C SER A 2 -2.50 10.86 -6.48
N LEU A 3 -1.59 9.98 -6.06
CA LEU A 3 -1.32 8.71 -6.76
C LEU A 3 -2.52 7.71 -6.78
N LEU A 4 -3.51 7.93 -5.92
CA LEU A 4 -4.75 7.14 -5.84
C LEU A 4 -5.98 7.96 -6.27
N GLU A 5 -5.77 9.13 -6.87
CA GLU A 5 -6.88 9.99 -7.29
C GLU A 5 -7.76 9.29 -8.35
N GLY A 6 -9.08 9.46 -8.21
CA GLY A 6 -10.07 8.77 -9.06
C GLY A 6 -10.30 7.30 -8.72
N ARG A 7 -9.52 6.70 -7.80
CA ARG A 7 -9.74 5.31 -7.36
C ARG A 7 -10.71 5.25 -6.17
N SER A 8 -11.33 4.10 -6.01
CA SER A 8 -12.27 3.81 -4.93
C SER A 8 -12.06 2.38 -4.39
N GLY A 9 -12.85 2.00 -3.39
CA GLY A 9 -12.82 0.66 -2.80
C GLY A 9 -11.89 0.53 -1.59
N LYS A 10 -11.59 -0.72 -1.23
CA LYS A 10 -10.78 -1.06 -0.07
C LYS A 10 -9.38 -0.48 -0.19
N MET A 11 -8.91 0.15 0.88
CA MET A 11 -7.54 0.63 1.01
C MET A 11 -6.87 0.01 2.23
N VAL A 12 -5.65 -0.49 2.01
CA VAL A 12 -4.81 -1.09 3.05
C VAL A 12 -3.49 -0.38 3.14
N ASP A 13 -3.05 -0.09 4.37
CA ASP A 13 -1.73 0.47 4.65
C ASP A 13 -0.90 -0.56 5.44
N LEU A 14 0.20 -1.03 4.85
CA LEU A 14 1.10 -2.01 5.47
C LEU A 14 2.25 -1.28 6.16
N GLY A 15 2.28 -1.33 7.50
CA GLY A 15 3.18 -0.51 8.32
C GLY A 15 2.58 0.86 8.60
N SER A 16 1.33 0.90 9.08
CA SER A 16 0.56 2.14 9.14
C SER A 16 1.05 3.18 10.15
N GLY A 17 1.95 2.82 11.06
CA GLY A 17 2.55 3.76 12.01
C GLY A 17 1.52 4.53 12.84
N ASP A 18 1.53 5.85 12.73
CA ASP A 18 0.57 6.74 13.42
C ASP A 18 -0.82 6.80 12.76
N GLY A 19 -1.04 6.04 11.69
CA GLY A 19 -2.31 5.85 11.01
C GLY A 19 -2.73 6.99 10.09
N ARG A 20 -1.87 7.98 9.83
CA ARG A 20 -2.22 9.17 9.03
C ARG A 20 -2.68 8.84 7.61
N ILE A 21 -2.10 7.81 6.98
CA ILE A 21 -2.41 7.44 5.60
C ILE A 21 -3.81 6.80 5.54
N VAL A 22 -4.10 5.85 6.44
CA VAL A 22 -5.41 5.22 6.58
C VAL A 22 -6.50 6.25 6.89
N LEU A 23 -6.21 7.19 7.79
CA LEU A 23 -7.13 8.28 8.13
C LEU A 23 -7.41 9.17 6.92
N GLY A 24 -6.36 9.60 6.22
CA GLY A 24 -6.48 10.40 5.01
C GLY A 24 -7.18 9.69 3.86
N ALA A 25 -7.12 8.34 3.83
CA ALA A 25 -7.85 7.51 2.88
C ALA A 25 -9.35 7.48 3.19
N ALA A 26 -9.71 7.20 4.45
CA ALA A 26 -11.11 7.20 4.88
C ALA A 26 -11.78 8.57 4.67
N GLN A 27 -11.05 9.67 4.92
CA GLN A 27 -11.55 11.03 4.65
C GLN A 27 -11.80 11.30 3.16
N ARG A 28 -11.12 10.58 2.27
CA ARG A 28 -11.29 10.65 0.81
C ARG A 28 -12.31 9.64 0.26
N GLY A 29 -13.01 8.91 1.14
CA GLY A 29 -14.06 7.96 0.75
C GLY A 29 -13.57 6.55 0.44
N PHE A 30 -12.31 6.22 0.71
CA PHE A 30 -11.85 4.83 0.63
C PHE A 30 -12.44 4.03 1.79
N HIS A 31 -13.23 3.01 1.46
CA HIS A 31 -13.84 2.13 2.44
C HIS A 31 -13.87 0.67 1.94
N PRO A 32 -13.52 -0.31 2.78
CA PRO A 32 -12.92 -0.14 4.11
C PRO A 32 -11.46 0.37 4.03
N ALA A 33 -11.08 1.25 4.96
CA ALA A 33 -9.70 1.72 5.13
C ALA A 33 -9.06 1.04 6.34
N VAL A 34 -7.99 0.26 6.11
CA VAL A 34 -7.38 -0.61 7.13
C VAL A 34 -5.88 -0.37 7.24
N GLY A 35 -5.37 -0.17 8.46
CA GLY A 35 -3.94 -0.10 8.75
C GLY A 35 -3.45 -1.34 9.50
N TYR A 36 -2.35 -1.92 9.05
CA TYR A 36 -1.66 -3.01 9.73
C TYR A 36 -0.35 -2.49 10.34
N GLU A 37 -0.16 -2.74 11.62
CA GLU A 37 1.01 -2.29 12.37
C GLU A 37 1.38 -3.33 13.45
N LEU A 38 2.66 -3.56 13.70
CA LEU A 38 3.12 -4.54 14.68
C LEU A 38 3.23 -3.92 16.09
N ASN A 39 3.62 -2.65 16.17
CA ASN A 39 3.85 -1.97 17.43
C ASN A 39 2.52 -1.58 18.11
N PRO A 40 2.19 -2.14 19.28
CA PRO A 40 0.93 -1.84 19.97
C PRO A 40 0.78 -0.36 20.37
N TRP A 41 1.89 0.33 20.62
CA TRP A 41 1.86 1.76 20.98
C TRP A 41 1.47 2.63 19.78
N LEU A 42 1.97 2.29 18.58
CA LEU A 42 1.60 2.98 17.35
C LEU A 42 0.16 2.71 16.97
N VAL A 43 -0.32 1.47 17.13
CA VAL A 43 -1.75 1.15 16.95
C VAL A 43 -2.62 1.94 17.92
N ARG A 44 -2.21 2.09 19.19
CA ARG A 44 -2.97 2.91 20.15
C ARG A 44 -2.95 4.38 19.74
N LEU A 45 -1.81 4.89 19.29
CA LEU A 45 -1.66 6.27 18.80
C LEU A 45 -2.55 6.52 17.58
N SER A 46 -2.62 5.57 16.64
CA SER A 46 -3.46 5.70 15.43
C SER A 46 -4.95 5.74 15.76
N TYR A 47 -5.40 4.93 16.73
CA TYR A 47 -6.76 5.04 17.26
C TYR A 47 -7.05 6.39 17.92
N ILE A 48 -6.11 6.93 18.71
CA ILE A 48 -6.25 8.27 19.31
C ILE A 48 -6.36 9.34 18.23
N ASN A 49 -5.53 9.25 17.18
CA ASN A 49 -5.56 10.18 16.06
C ASN A 49 -6.89 10.11 15.29
N ALA A 50 -7.39 8.90 15.01
CA ALA A 50 -8.68 8.73 14.36
C ALA A 50 -9.85 9.22 15.21
N TRP A 51 -9.80 9.03 16.53
CA TRP A 51 -10.79 9.58 17.45
C TRP A 51 -10.78 11.11 17.46
N ARG A 52 -9.59 11.73 17.58
CA ARG A 52 -9.42 13.19 17.49
C ARG A 52 -9.93 13.77 16.18
N ALA A 53 -9.81 13.02 15.09
CA ALA A 53 -10.30 13.41 13.77
C ALA A 53 -11.77 13.06 13.51
N GLY A 54 -12.53 12.56 14.51
CA GLY A 54 -13.93 12.17 14.35
C GLY A 54 -14.17 10.98 13.41
N CYS A 55 -13.13 10.18 13.14
CA CYS A 55 -13.14 9.07 12.18
C CYS A 55 -13.09 7.68 12.83
N HIS A 56 -13.30 7.57 14.15
CA HIS A 56 -13.15 6.34 14.94
C HIS A 56 -13.93 5.11 14.43
N GLY A 57 -15.02 5.29 13.67
CA GLY A 57 -15.76 4.19 13.03
C GLY A 57 -15.51 3.99 11.53
N LYS A 58 -14.69 4.85 10.92
CA LYS A 58 -14.43 4.86 9.47
C LYS A 58 -13.12 4.17 9.08
N VAL A 59 -12.25 3.95 10.05
CA VAL A 59 -10.94 3.30 9.89
C VAL A 59 -10.82 2.08 10.81
N SER A 60 -10.02 1.11 10.40
CA SER A 60 -9.68 -0.07 11.22
C SER A 60 -8.16 -0.18 11.35
N TYR A 61 -7.64 -0.14 12.57
CA TYR A 61 -6.22 -0.41 12.82
C TYR A 61 -6.07 -1.79 13.45
N ARG A 62 -5.20 -2.62 12.90
CA ARG A 62 -5.01 -4.01 13.33
C ARG A 62 -3.57 -4.24 13.74
N ARG A 63 -3.40 -4.75 14.95
CA ARG A 63 -2.10 -5.22 15.41
C ARG A 63 -1.81 -6.58 14.80
N GLN A 64 -1.22 -6.61 13.62
CA GLN A 64 -0.97 -7.85 12.88
C GLN A 64 0.25 -7.72 12.00
N ASP A 65 0.95 -8.84 11.85
CA ASP A 65 2.04 -9.00 10.92
C ASP A 65 1.54 -8.92 9.46
N LEU A 66 2.11 -7.98 8.71
CA LEU A 66 1.78 -7.74 7.30
C LEU A 66 1.96 -9.00 6.43
N TRP A 67 2.89 -9.90 6.78
CA TRP A 67 3.13 -11.13 6.02
C TRP A 67 1.95 -12.11 6.10
N LYS A 68 1.19 -12.06 7.20
CA LYS A 68 0.05 -12.94 7.47
C LYS A 68 -1.29 -12.36 7.01
N VAL A 69 -1.30 -11.13 6.50
CA VAL A 69 -2.50 -10.48 5.97
C VAL A 69 -2.80 -11.05 4.59
N LYS A 70 -4.07 -11.38 4.32
CA LYS A 70 -4.55 -11.76 3.00
C LYS A 70 -4.90 -10.50 2.21
N LEU A 71 -4.35 -10.36 1.00
CA LEU A 71 -4.50 -9.13 0.19
C LEU A 71 -5.40 -9.28 -1.05
N HIS A 72 -6.01 -10.45 -1.27
CA HIS A 72 -6.79 -10.76 -2.48
C HIS A 72 -8.00 -9.85 -2.74
N ASP A 73 -8.56 -9.23 -1.70
CA ASP A 73 -9.71 -8.34 -1.78
C ASP A 73 -9.31 -6.85 -1.76
N CYS A 74 -8.00 -6.54 -1.84
CA CYS A 74 -7.47 -5.19 -1.70
C CYS A 74 -7.20 -4.55 -3.06
N SER A 75 -7.81 -3.40 -3.33
CA SER A 75 -7.65 -2.68 -4.60
C SER A 75 -6.62 -1.55 -4.53
N ASN A 76 -6.34 -1.05 -3.33
CA ASN A 76 -5.43 0.06 -3.09
C ASN A 76 -4.54 -0.25 -1.89
N ILE A 77 -3.22 -0.19 -2.08
CA ILE A 77 -2.25 -0.54 -1.05
C ILE A 77 -1.27 0.62 -0.91
N SER A 78 -0.99 1.02 0.32
CA SER A 78 0.13 1.91 0.65
C SER A 78 1.16 1.17 1.47
N VAL A 79 2.43 1.45 1.19
CA VAL A 79 3.57 0.90 1.92
C VAL A 79 4.58 2.02 2.20
N PHE A 80 5.03 2.11 3.45
CA PHE A 80 6.09 3.02 3.87
C PHE A 80 7.07 2.23 4.75
N LEU A 81 7.92 1.43 4.11
CA LEU A 81 8.75 0.43 4.77
C LEU A 81 10.22 0.60 4.37
N ALA A 82 11.12 -0.02 5.14
CA ALA A 82 12.54 -0.03 4.83
C ALA A 82 12.83 -0.84 3.54
N PRO A 83 13.88 -0.49 2.76
CA PRO A 83 14.20 -1.16 1.49
C PRO A 83 14.32 -2.69 1.59
N SER A 84 14.91 -3.21 2.67
CA SER A 84 15.07 -4.65 2.90
C SER A 84 13.73 -5.39 3.02
N VAL A 85 12.70 -4.72 3.54
CA VAL A 85 11.34 -5.27 3.67
C VAL A 85 10.63 -5.20 2.32
N LEU A 86 10.82 -4.10 1.58
CA LEU A 86 10.21 -3.90 0.26
C LEU A 86 10.62 -5.00 -0.74
N SER A 87 11.89 -5.42 -0.76
CA SER A 87 12.38 -6.51 -1.61
C SER A 87 11.61 -7.82 -1.41
N LEU A 88 11.31 -8.18 -0.16
CA LEU A 88 10.56 -9.39 0.16
C LEU A 88 9.05 -9.20 -0.10
N LEU A 89 8.57 -7.96 0.03
CA LEU A 89 7.16 -7.64 -0.09
C LEU A 89 6.66 -7.70 -1.53
N GLU A 90 7.52 -7.40 -2.51
CA GLU A 90 7.21 -7.52 -3.94
C GLU A 90 6.61 -8.89 -4.30
N SER A 91 7.26 -9.98 -3.88
CA SER A 91 6.78 -11.34 -4.21
C SER A 91 5.40 -11.62 -3.62
N LYS A 92 5.15 -11.18 -2.39
CA LYS A 92 3.83 -11.32 -1.74
C LYS A 92 2.77 -10.49 -2.44
N LEU A 93 3.07 -9.22 -2.75
CA LEU A 93 2.14 -8.31 -3.43
C LEU A 93 1.77 -8.85 -4.82
N LEU A 94 2.76 -9.32 -5.59
CA LEU A 94 2.53 -9.87 -6.92
C LEU A 94 1.69 -11.16 -6.87
N ALA A 95 1.89 -12.00 -5.86
CA ALA A 95 1.18 -13.26 -5.73
C ALA A 95 -0.27 -13.08 -5.25
N GLU A 96 -0.53 -12.15 -4.33
CA GLU A 96 -1.83 -12.06 -3.66
C GLU A 96 -2.76 -10.98 -4.21
N LEU A 97 -2.24 -9.92 -4.84
CA LEU A 97 -3.09 -8.81 -5.28
C LEU A 97 -3.87 -9.12 -6.56
N PRO A 98 -5.09 -8.58 -6.72
CA PRO A 98 -5.81 -8.66 -7.99
C PRO A 98 -5.14 -7.76 -9.05
N ASP A 99 -5.36 -8.06 -10.34
CA ASP A 99 -4.76 -7.31 -11.46
C ASP A 99 -5.08 -5.82 -11.42
N GLY A 100 -6.31 -5.47 -11.03
CA GLY A 100 -6.76 -4.09 -10.92
C GLY A 100 -6.21 -3.35 -9.69
N ALA A 101 -5.39 -3.96 -8.84
CA ALA A 101 -4.84 -3.32 -7.66
C ALA A 101 -3.71 -2.33 -8.01
N ARG A 102 -3.63 -1.27 -7.21
CA ARG A 102 -2.53 -0.30 -7.24
C ARG A 102 -1.80 -0.29 -5.91
N VAL A 103 -0.47 -0.35 -5.97
CA VAL A 103 0.44 -0.22 -4.83
C VAL A 103 1.10 1.15 -4.88
N VAL A 104 1.15 1.85 -3.75
CA VAL A 104 1.86 3.12 -3.59
C VAL A 104 2.95 2.95 -2.53
N ALA A 105 4.21 3.10 -2.94
CA ALA A 105 5.35 3.09 -2.04
C ALA A 105 5.80 4.52 -1.75
N GLY A 106 6.03 4.84 -0.48
CA GLY A 106 6.61 6.12 -0.06
C GLY A 106 8.06 5.98 0.35
N ARG A 107 8.84 7.06 0.18
CA ARG A 107 10.26 7.23 0.55
C ARG A 107 11.27 6.33 -0.19
N PHE A 108 10.94 5.07 -0.43
CA PHE A 108 11.75 4.14 -1.20
C PHE A 108 10.91 3.42 -2.27
N PRO A 109 11.43 3.22 -3.48
CA PRO A 109 10.74 2.45 -4.51
C PRO A 109 10.79 0.95 -4.23
N LEU A 110 9.86 0.20 -4.84
CA LEU A 110 9.99 -1.25 -4.99
C LEU A 110 11.16 -1.54 -5.94
N PRO A 111 12.16 -2.35 -5.52
CA PRO A 111 13.46 -2.46 -6.19
C PRO A 111 13.43 -3.04 -7.61
N THR A 112 12.51 -3.95 -7.92
CA THR A 112 12.48 -4.63 -9.23
C THR A 112 11.34 -4.14 -10.13
N TRP A 113 10.37 -3.43 -9.58
CA TRP A 113 9.18 -2.98 -10.30
C TRP A 113 9.41 -1.62 -10.96
N THR A 114 8.93 -1.48 -12.19
CA THR A 114 8.88 -0.18 -12.87
C THR A 114 7.65 0.60 -12.41
N PRO A 115 7.81 1.82 -11.86
CA PRO A 115 6.67 2.63 -11.42
C PRO A 115 5.88 3.17 -12.61
N THR A 116 4.54 3.17 -12.50
CA THR A 116 3.65 3.79 -13.50
C THR A 116 3.58 5.30 -13.32
N HIS A 117 3.65 5.78 -12.08
CA HIS A 117 3.73 7.20 -11.75
C HIS A 117 4.68 7.45 -10.58
N THR A 118 5.32 8.61 -10.57
CA THR A 118 6.16 9.10 -9.46
C THR A 118 5.78 10.54 -9.14
N ILE A 119 5.72 10.88 -7.86
CA ILE A 119 5.47 12.25 -7.39
C ILE A 119 6.44 12.62 -6.28
N GLY A 120 6.66 13.92 -6.10
CA GLY A 120 7.48 14.46 -5.01
C GLY A 120 8.98 14.28 -5.22
N ASP A 121 9.75 14.88 -4.31
CA ASP A 121 11.21 14.93 -4.38
C ASP A 121 11.86 14.62 -3.03
N GLY A 122 13.09 14.10 -3.08
CA GLY A 122 13.87 13.76 -1.89
C GLY A 122 13.14 12.78 -0.98
N ALA A 123 12.97 13.17 0.29
CA ALA A 123 12.33 12.34 1.32
C ALA A 123 10.80 12.21 1.15
N ASP A 124 10.18 13.11 0.39
CA ASP A 124 8.73 13.15 0.17
C ASP A 124 8.31 12.44 -1.14
N ARG A 125 9.26 11.73 -1.78
CA ARG A 125 9.00 11.01 -3.02
C ARG A 125 8.13 9.77 -2.79
N ALA A 126 7.20 9.54 -3.70
CA ALA A 126 6.35 8.35 -3.73
C ALA A 126 6.17 7.81 -5.16
N TRP A 127 5.98 6.49 -5.25
CA TRP A 127 5.87 5.73 -6.49
C TRP A 127 4.56 4.95 -6.50
N ALA A 128 3.88 4.91 -7.64
CA ALA A 128 2.71 4.08 -7.88
C ALA A 128 3.05 2.94 -8.84
N TYR A 129 2.43 1.79 -8.61
CA TYR A 129 2.60 0.57 -9.39
C TYR A 129 1.24 -0.08 -9.61
N ASP A 130 0.90 -0.35 -10.86
CA ASP A 130 -0.32 -1.09 -11.24
C ASP A 130 0.01 -2.57 -11.44
N ILE A 131 -0.67 -3.45 -10.72
CA ILE A 131 -0.34 -4.89 -10.69
C ILE A 131 -0.44 -5.52 -12.08
N GLN A 132 -1.45 -5.14 -12.85
CA GLN A 132 -1.57 -5.57 -14.24
C GLN A 132 -0.32 -5.25 -15.07
N SER A 133 0.16 -4.00 -15.05
CA SER A 133 1.35 -3.58 -15.82
C SER A 133 2.62 -4.30 -15.38
N ILE A 134 2.75 -4.59 -14.08
CA ILE A 134 3.87 -5.39 -13.55
C ILE A 134 3.81 -6.83 -14.08
N ARG A 135 2.62 -7.46 -14.08
CA ARG A 135 2.42 -8.82 -14.60
C ARG A 135 2.65 -8.91 -16.11
N GLU A 136 2.19 -7.92 -16.88
CA GLU A 136 2.45 -7.82 -18.32
C GLU A 136 3.95 -7.71 -18.61
N SER A 137 4.66 -6.87 -17.85
CA SER A 137 6.13 -6.71 -17.98
C SER A 137 6.89 -7.98 -17.60
N ALA A 138 6.40 -8.74 -16.62
CA ALA A 138 6.97 -10.02 -16.21
C ALA A 138 6.68 -11.14 -17.22
N GLY A 139 5.47 -11.19 -17.78
CA GLY A 139 5.06 -12.17 -18.80
C GLY A 139 5.76 -11.95 -20.15
N GLY A 140 5.93 -10.70 -20.57
CA GLY A 140 6.66 -10.34 -21.78
C GLY A 140 8.14 -10.75 -21.76
N ARG A 141 8.75 -10.83 -20.56
CA ARG A 141 10.13 -11.34 -20.39
C ARG A 141 10.27 -12.85 -20.63
N GLN A 142 9.20 -13.64 -20.53
CA GLN A 142 9.26 -15.07 -20.84
C GLN A 142 9.12 -15.38 -22.34
N ALA A 143 8.50 -14.51 -23.13
CA ALA A 143 8.35 -14.70 -24.57
C ALA A 143 9.61 -14.35 -25.39
N GLY A 144 10.61 -13.67 -24.78
CA GLY A 144 11.81 -13.17 -25.46
C GLY A 144 13.06 -14.06 -25.42
N THR A 145 12.99 -15.28 -24.86
CA THR A 145 14.16 -16.17 -24.68
C THR A 145 14.20 -17.35 -25.67
N LEU A 146 13.35 -17.35 -26.70
CA LEU A 146 13.38 -18.33 -27.78
C LEU A 146 13.71 -17.64 -29.11
N VAL A 147 14.98 -17.28 -29.30
CA VAL A 147 15.58 -17.09 -30.64
C VAL A 147 17.05 -17.49 -30.61
#